data_AF-A0A0D2XG58-F1
#
_entry.id   AF-A0A0D2XG58-F1
#
_cell.length_a   1.000
_cell.length_b   1.000
_cell.length_c   1.000
_cell.angle_alpha   90.00
_cell.angle_beta   90.00
_cell.angle_gamma   90.00
#
_symmetry.space_group_name_H-M   'P 1'
#
loop_
_entity.id
_entity.type
_entity.pdbx_description
1 polymer ?
#
loop_
_entity_poly.entity_id
_entity_poly.type
_entity_poly.pdbx_seq_one_letter_code
_entity_poly.pdbx_strand_id
1 'polypeptide(L)' 'SILQRAVDSAQEINKWGIVLGDRAPRNVAVDQTSHQVFLVDFAQCFFRDTMFDPWDEDTE' A
#
# COMPACT_ATOMS: atom_id res chain seq x y z
N SER A 1 -14.94 0.61 -8.49
CA SER A 1 -15.00 -0.81 -8.08
C SER A 1 -14.23 -0.99 -6.77
N ILE A 2 -14.29 -2.17 -6.13
CA ILE A 2 -13.48 -2.47 -4.93
C ILE A 2 -11.98 -2.30 -5.20
N LEU A 3 -11.51 -2.78 -6.35
CA LEU A 3 -10.11 -2.65 -6.77
C LEU A 3 -9.67 -1.18 -6.85
N GLN A 4 -10.48 -0.33 -7.47
CA GLN A 4 -10.14 1.09 -7.56
C GLN A 4 -10.07 1.75 -6.18
N ARG A 5 -11.00 1.44 -5.26
CA ARG A 5 -10.97 1.99 -3.90
C ARG A 5 -9.72 1.56 -3.14
N ALA A 6 -9.29 0.30 -3.28
CA ALA A 6 -8.04 -0.18 -2.68
C ALA A 6 -6.81 0.58 -3.23
N VAL A 7 -6.78 0.80 -4.55
CA VAL A 7 -5.72 1.59 -5.21
C VAL A 7 -5.73 3.04 -4.71
N ASP A 8 -6.91 3.67 -4.63
CA ASP A 8 -7.05 5.05 -4.17
C ASP A 8 -6.56 5.20 -2.72
N SER A 9 -6.91 4.27 -1.83
CA SER A 9 -6.42 4.25 -0.44
C SER A 9 -4.90 4.06 -0.35
N ALA A 10 -4.33 3.18 -1.17
CA ALA A 10 -2.88 2.99 -1.21
C ALA A 10 -2.16 4.24 -1.77
N GLN A 11 -2.75 4.90 -2.76
CA GLN A 11 -2.25 6.18 -3.28
C GLN A 11 -2.31 7.29 -2.25
N GLU A 12 -3.34 7.33 -1.42
CA GLU A 12 -3.42 8.29 -0.32
C GLU A 12 -2.27 8.10 0.68
N ILE A 13 -2.00 6.86 1.10
CA ILE A 13 -0.85 6.53 1.97
C ILE A 13 0.48 6.97 1.33
N ASN A 14 0.65 6.71 0.03
CA ASN A 14 1.85 7.11 -0.69
C ASN A 14 2.08 8.64 -0.69
N LYS A 15 1.01 9.46 -0.67
CA LYS A 15 1.13 10.93 -0.59
C LYS A 15 1.72 11.39 0.75
N TRP A 16 1.58 10.59 1.79
CA TRP A 16 2.19 10.84 3.11
C TRP A 16 3.65 10.36 3.19
N GLY A 17 4.22 9.91 2.07
CA GLY A 17 5.59 9.40 2.04
C GLY A 17 5.74 8.02 2.67
N ILE A 18 4.65 7.29 2.90
CA ILE A 18 4.68 5.92 3.42
C ILE A 18 4.53 4.93 2.27
N VAL A 19 5.35 3.88 2.26
CA VAL A 19 5.31 2.79 1.30
C VAL A 19 4.84 1.52 2.00
N LEU A 20 3.79 0.90 1.48
CA LEU A 20 3.33 -0.42 1.91
C LEU A 20 4.24 -1.49 1.30
N GLY A 21 5.04 -2.18 2.13
CA GLY A 21 5.91 -3.26 1.68
C GLY A 21 5.14 -4.52 1.28
N ASP A 22 4.14 -4.90 2.07
CA ASP A 22 3.30 -6.08 1.83
C ASP A 22 1.91 -5.70 1.29
N ARG A 23 1.81 -5.63 -0.04
CA ARG A 23 0.60 -5.20 -0.78
C ARG A 23 -0.28 -6.37 -1.23
N ALA A 24 -0.18 -7.50 -0.56
CA ALA A 24 -0.93 -8.69 -0.93
C ALA A 24 -2.43 -8.54 -0.64
N PRO A 25 -3.34 -9.18 -1.42
CA PRO A 25 -4.79 -9.09 -1.19
C PRO A 25 -5.26 -9.52 0.20
N ARG A 26 -4.49 -10.36 0.92
CA ARG A 26 -4.78 -10.76 2.31
C ARG A 26 -4.79 -9.57 3.28
N ASN A 27 -4.12 -8.47 2.93
CA ASN A 27 -4.04 -7.24 3.72
C ASN A 27 -5.12 -6.22 3.33
N VAL A 28 -6.14 -6.67 2.60
CA VAL A 28 -7.28 -5.84 2.20
C VAL A 28 -8.55 -6.44 2.80
N ALA A 29 -9.17 -5.72 3.73
CA ALA A 29 -10.48 -6.05 4.24
C ALA A 29 -11.56 -5.27 3.48
N VAL A 30 -12.67 -5.93 3.17
CA VAL A 30 -13.82 -5.32 2.50
C VAL A 30 -15.06 -5.57 3.34
N ASP A 31 -15.74 -4.51 3.77
CA ASP A 31 -17.05 -4.65 4.38
C ASP A 31 -18.05 -5.16 3.34
N GLN A 32 -18.71 -6.27 3.65
CA GLN A 32 -19.66 -6.91 2.73
C GLN A 32 -20.89 -6.05 2.45
N THR A 33 -21.29 -5.18 3.39
CA THR A 33 -22.53 -4.40 3.23
C THR A 33 -22.28 -3.10 2.47
N SER A 34 -21.28 -2.31 2.88
CA SER A 34 -20.97 -1.01 2.26
C SER A 34 -19.99 -1.11 1.09
N HIS A 35 -19.32 -2.24 0.93
CA HIS A 35 -18.15 -2.40 0.05
C HIS A 35 -17.04 -1.38 0.37
N GLN A 36 -16.96 -0.90 1.61
CA GLN A 36 -15.87 -0.07 2.08
C GLN A 36 -14.60 -0.91 2.16
N VAL A 37 -13.50 -0.36 1.67
CA VAL A 37 -12.19 -1.02 1.65
C VAL A 37 -11.36 -0.47 2.80
N PHE A 38 -10.63 -1.36 3.47
CA PHE A 38 -9.68 -1.05 4.51
C PHE A 38 -8.36 -1.77 4.21
N LEU A 39 -7.27 -1.00 4.19
CA LEU A 39 -5.93 -1.56 4.18
C LEU A 39 -5.56 -1.91 5.63
N VAL A 40 -5.13 -3.14 5.85
CA VAL A 40 -4.76 -3.67 7.17
C VAL A 40 -3.32 -4.18 7.15
N ASP A 41 -2.78 -4.47 8.33
CA ASP A 41 -1.38 -4.88 8.53
C ASP A 41 -0.36 -3.87 7.98
N PHE A 42 0.11 -3.00 8.89
CA PHE A 42 1.12 -1.98 8.59
C PHE A 42 2.50 -2.34 9.13
N ALA A 43 2.74 -3.61 9.54
CA ALA A 43 4.00 -4.02 10.15
C ALA A 43 5.21 -3.86 9.21
N GLN A 44 5.00 -3.95 7.89
CA GLN A 44 6.02 -3.80 6.85
C GLN A 44 5.83 -2.50 6.05
N CYS A 45 5.62 -1.38 6.74
CA CYS A 45 5.59 -0.05 6.13
C CYS A 45 6.91 0.67 6.33
N PHE A 46 7.28 1.47 5.33
CA PHE A 46 8.53 2.21 5.33
C PHE A 46 8.25 3.66 4.98
N PHE A 47 9.03 4.59 5.55
CA PHE A 47 9.07 5.92 4.99
C PHE A 47 9.91 5.90 3.71
N ARG A 48 9.43 6.57 2.67
CA ARG A 48 10.05 6.56 1.34
C ARG A 48 11.51 7.03 1.38
N ASP A 49 11.85 7.94 2.28
CA ASP A 49 13.20 8.46 2.49
C ASP A 49 14.13 7.51 3.27
N THR A 50 13.57 6.47 3.90
CA THR A 50 14.32 5.43 4.63
C THR A 50 14.49 4.13 3.83
N MET A 51 13.74 3.99 2.74
CA MET A 51 13.83 2.83 1.86
C MET A 51 15.05 3.03 0.95
N PHE A 52 16.13 2.28 1.19
CA PHE A 52 17.12 2.02 0.16
C PHE A 52 16.39 1.27 -0.95
N ASP A 53 16.26 1.85 -2.13
CA ASP A 53 15.60 1.19 -3.25
C ASP A 53 16.44 -0.04 -3.63
N PRO A 54 15.97 -1.28 -3.40
CA PRO A 54 16.71 -2.46 -3.84
C PRO A 54 16.73 -2.57 -5.38
N TRP A 55 15.96 -1.72 -6.07
CA TRP A 55 15.86 -1.67 -7.53
C TRP A 55 16.65 -0.51 -8.16
N ASP A 56 17.33 0.31 -7.35
CA ASP A 56 18.30 1.30 -7.86
C ASP A 56 19.62 0.66 -8.32
N GLU A 57 19.79 -0.67 -8.21
CA GLU A 57 21.01 -1.40 -8.62
C GLU A 57 21.06 -1.80 -10.11
N ASP A 58 20.07 -1.47 -10.94
CA ASP A 58 20.04 -1.87 -12.38
C ASP A 58 20.12 -0.69 -13.38
N THR A 59 20.93 0.33 -13.07
CA THR A 59 21.39 1.29 -14.10
C THR A 59 22.91 1.50 -14.03
N GLU A 60 23.67 0.55 -14.59
CA GLU A 60 24.99 0.81 -15.21
C GLU A 60 24.85 0.84 -16.75
#